data_AF-A0A0G1RE89-F1
#
_entry.id   AF-A0A0G1RE89-F1
#
_cell.length_a   1.000
_cell.length_b   1.000
_cell.length_c   1.000
_cell.angle_alpha   90.00
_cell.angle_beta   90.00
_cell.angle_gamma   90.00
#
_symmetry.space_group_name_H-M   'P 1'
#
loop_
_entity.id
_entity.type
_entity.pdbx_description
1 polymer ?
#
loop_
_entity_poly.entity_id
_entity_poly.type
_entity_poly.pdbx_seq_one_letter_code
_entity_poly.pdbx_strand_id
1 'polypeptide(L)' 'MAREVVRFIQEMRKEAGYEVDNRIKIWYNGLSEVFSGFGELISKETLADGLNEGKSAD' A
#
# COMPACT_ATOMS: atom_id res chain seq x y z
N MET A 1 -5.47 11.23 6.23
CA MET A 1 -4.59 11.06 5.04
C MET A 1 -3.79 9.76 5.12
N ALA A 2 -2.55 9.70 5.66
CA ALA A 2 -1.75 8.47 5.64
C ALA A 2 -2.42 7.25 6.31
N ARG A 3 -3.07 7.45 7.48
CA ARG A 3 -3.81 6.38 8.18
C ARG A 3 -4.99 5.84 7.38
N GLU A 4 -5.63 6.68 6.56
CA GLU A 4 -6.76 6.25 5.72
C GLU A 4 -6.26 5.42 4.54
N VAL A 5 -5.12 5.79 3.95
CA VAL A 5 -4.45 4.98 2.91
C VAL A 5 -4.08 3.60 3.47
N VAL A 6 -3.48 3.54 4.65
CA VAL A 6 -3.17 2.26 5.32
C VAL A 6 -4.43 1.44 5.54
N ARG A 7 -5.50 2.05 6.06
CA ARG A 7 -6.77 1.36 6.29
C ARG A 7 -7.34 0.79 4.99
N PHE A 8 -7.38 1.58 3.93
CA PHE A 8 -7.89 1.15 2.63
C PHE A 8 -7.08 -0.04 2.07
N ILE A 9 -5.75 0.01 2.14
CA ILE A 9 -4.89 -1.11 1.71
C ILE A 9 -5.14 -2.35 2.56
N GLN A 10 -5.31 -2.20 3.87
CA GLN A 10 -5.57 -3.33 4.76
C GLN A 10 -6.95 -3.97 4.55
N GLU A 11 -7.96 -3.18 4.19
CA GLU A 11 -9.27 -3.68 3.78
C GLU A 11 -9.15 -4.48 2.47
N MET A 12 -8.46 -3.92 1.46
CA MET A 12 -8.17 -4.64 0.20
C MET A 12 -7.40 -5.96 0.43
N ARG A 13 -6.43 -5.99 1.37
CA ARG A 13 -5.69 -7.22 1.70
C ARG A 13 -6.62 -8.32 2.20
N LYS A 14 -7.57 -7.98 3.06
CA LYS A 14 -8.54 -8.94 3.60
C LYS A 14 -9.52 -9.42 2.54
N GLU A 15 -10.01 -8.52 1.69
CA GLU A 15 -10.94 -8.86 0.61
C GLU A 15 -10.30 -9.78 -0.43
N ALA A 16 -9.01 -9.60 -0.71
CA ALA A 16 -8.23 -10.47 -1.58
C ALA A 16 -7.82 -11.81 -0.93
N GLY A 17 -8.13 -12.01 0.36
CA GLY A 17 -7.80 -13.24 1.08
C GLY A 17 -6.31 -13.40 1.42
N TYR A 18 -5.56 -12.31 1.51
CA TYR A 18 -4.16 -12.37 1.95
C TYR A 18 -4.07 -12.72 3.44
N GLU A 19 -3.15 -13.64 3.76
CA GLU A 19 -2.81 -13.96 5.13
C GLU A 19 -1.98 -12.84 5.78
N VAL A 20 -1.87 -12.90 7.12
CA VAL A 20 -1.28 -11.82 7.92
C VAL A 20 0.18 -11.51 7.53
N ASP A 21 0.93 -12.53 7.10
CA ASP A 21 2.36 -12.45 6.77
C ASP A 21 2.64 -12.20 5.28
N ASN A 22 1.59 -12.19 4.45
CA ASN A 22 1.74 -12.02 3.01
C ASN A 22 2.29 -10.62 2.70
N ARG A 23 3.36 -10.59 1.91
CA ARG A 23 3.96 -9.37 1.37
C ARG A 23 3.28 -8.97 0.07
N ILE A 24 3.09 -7.67 -0.11
CA ILE A 24 2.45 -7.12 -1.30
C ILE A 24 3.35 -6.10 -1.99
N LYS A 25 3.06 -5.83 -3.27
CA LYS A 25 3.55 -4.64 -3.96
C LYS A 25 2.37 -3.72 -4.19
N ILE A 26 2.58 -2.43 -3.95
CA ILE A 26 1.54 -1.42 -4.11
C ILE A 26 1.87 -0.62 -5.36
N TRP A 27 0.86 -0.46 -6.21
CA TRP A 27 0.86 0.51 -7.30
C TRP A 27 -0.19 1.58 -7.00
N TYR A 28 0.18 2.83 -7.14
CA TYR A 28 -0.70 3.96 -6.86
C TYR A 28 -0.63 5.00 -7.97
N ASN A 29 -1.74 5.71 -8.20
CA ASN A 29 -1.77 6.85 -9.12
C ASN A 29 -2.32 8.07 -8.37
N GLY A 30 -1.56 9.17 -8.36
CA GLY A 30 -1.82 10.33 -7.51
C GLY A 30 -1.42 10.12 -6.04
N LEU A 31 -1.75 11.07 -5.17
CA LEU A 31 -1.34 11.07 -3.75
C LEU A 31 0.19 11.01 -3.54
N SER A 32 0.97 11.46 -4.53
CA SER A 32 2.44 11.37 -4.51
C SER A 32 3.05 12.06 -3.28
N GLU A 33 2.48 13.17 -2.81
CA GLU A 33 2.90 13.84 -1.57
C GLU A 33 2.73 12.94 -0.32
N VAL A 34 1.66 12.13 -0.28
CA VAL A 34 1.39 11.22 0.85
C VAL A 34 2.33 10.03 0.81
N PHE A 35 2.53 9.42 -0.36
CA PHE A 35 3.46 8.30 -0.51
C PHE A 35 4.93 8.73 -0.34
N SER A 36 5.28 9.95 -0.75
CA SER A 36 6.61 10.52 -0.53
C SER A 36 6.86 10.86 0.94
N GLY A 37 5.87 11.40 1.67
CA GLY A 37 6.02 11.81 3.07
C GLY A 37 5.84 10.67 4.08
N PHE A 38 5.03 9.66 3.74
CA PHE A 38 4.64 8.59 4.66
C PHE A 38 4.91 7.18 4.11
N GLY A 39 5.70 7.05 3.04
CA GLY A 39 5.94 5.77 2.37
C GLY A 39 6.50 4.67 3.28
N GLU A 40 7.38 5.02 4.21
CA GLU A 40 7.91 4.04 5.19
C GLU A 40 6.82 3.53 6.15
N LEU A 41 5.98 4.43 6.67
CA LEU A 41 4.84 4.07 7.51
C LEU A 41 3.85 3.19 6.73
N ILE A 42 3.48 3.60 5.52
CA ILE A 42 2.55 2.85 4.68
C ILE A 42 3.11 1.45 4.40
N SER A 43 4.38 1.36 4.00
CA SER A 43 5.01 0.06 3.67
C SER A 43 5.06 -0.87 4.88
N LYS A 44 5.48 -0.35 6.04
CA LYS A 44 5.56 -1.13 7.27
C LYS A 44 4.18 -1.62 7.71
N GLU A 45 3.20 -0.72 7.77
CA GLU A 45 1.86 -1.05 8.26
C GLU A 45 1.09 -1.93 7.30
N THR A 46 1.45 -1.97 6.01
CA THR A 46 0.77 -2.79 4.99
C THR A 46 1.56 -4.00 4.52
N LEU A 47 2.74 -4.25 5.11
CA LEU A 47 3.71 -5.27 4.67
C LEU A 47 4.05 -5.17 3.17
N ALA A 48 4.18 -3.94 2.65
CA ALA A 48 4.55 -3.72 1.27
C ALA A 48 6.06 -3.82 1.08
N ASP A 49 6.48 -4.57 0.07
CA ASP A 49 7.88 -4.68 -0.36
C ASP A 49 8.26 -3.62 -1.41
N GLY A 50 7.28 -2.85 -1.89
CA GLY A 50 7.52 -1.75 -2.81
C GLY A 50 6.30 -0.88 -3.03
N LEU A 51 6.55 0.43 -3.19
CA LEU A 51 5.58 1.44 -3.56
C LEU A 51 5.96 1.97 -4.94
N ASN A 52 5.09 1.77 -5.93
CA ASN A 52 5.35 2.12 -7.31
C ASN A 52 4.29 3.10 -7.81
N GLU A 53 4.70 4.26 -8.29
CA GLU A 53 3.78 5.18 -8.94
C GLU A 53 3.43 4.69 -10.36
N GLY A 54 2.16 4.73 -10.72
CA GLY A 54 1.64 4.29 -12.00
C GLY A 54 0.74 3.05 -11.90
N LYS A 55 0.66 2.29 -13.00
CA LYS A 55 -0.11 1.05 -13.08
C LYS A 55 0.81 -0.16 -12.96
N SER A 56 0.30 -1.25 -12.39
CA SER A 56 0.98 -2.54 -12.50
C SER A 56 1.09 -2.93 -13.98
N ALA A 57 2.17 -3.62 -14.33
CA ALA A 57 2.41 -4.13 -15.68
C ALA A 57 1.86 -5.56 -15.90
N ASP A 58 1.23 -6.14 -14.87
CA ASP A 58 0.54 -7.44 -14.93
C ASP A 58 -0.84 -7.36 -15.62
#